data_AF-A0A267HQT8-F1
#
_entry.id   AF-A0A267HQT8-F1
#
_cell.length_a   1.000
_cell.length_b   1.000
_cell.length_c   1.000
_cell.angle_alpha   90.00
_cell.angle_beta   90.00
_cell.angle_gamma   90.00
#
_symmetry.space_group_name_H-M   'P 1'
#
loop_
_entity.id
_entity.type
_entity.pdbx_description
1 polymer ?
#
loop_
_entity_poly.entity_id
_entity_poly.type
_entity_poly.pdbx_seq_one_letter_code
_entity_poly.pdbx_strand_id
1 'polypeptide(L)'
;MSEEKMTIVNESTTEEHDLKSDDSEVASPKDVAGFEEFDIGDSVEKGPLHIAAVYFQPVDMEPEGNSLAKADADAHIEADITATQEGAEMLGYGKDEFVPGLGVKAIIQKEGSDVVQEVAFMPMNASDGPHYGSNVKFEEGLGTYKVKFVISAPGNEYLLHVDKETGVNGKFWTTPIETEWLFDWEGPKW
;
A
#
# COMPACT_ATOMS: atom_id res chain seq x y z
N MET A 1 -9.55 29.47 59.30
CA MET A 1 -8.51 29.15 60.30
C MET A 1 -8.41 27.65 60.31
N SER A 2 -7.32 26.97 60.04
CA SER A 2 -5.93 27.31 59.71
C SER A 2 -5.34 25.96 59.26
N GLU A 3 -4.41 26.02 58.32
CA GLU A 3 -3.69 24.85 57.78
C GLU A 3 -3.02 24.04 58.89
N GLU A 4 -3.01 22.72 58.76
CA GLU A 4 -2.05 21.88 59.46
C GLU A 4 -1.28 21.01 58.46
N LYS A 5 0.02 21.05 58.65
CA LYS A 5 1.11 20.79 57.73
C LYS A 5 1.52 19.33 57.88
N MET A 6 1.33 18.51 56.85
CA MET A 6 1.80 17.12 56.87
C MET A 6 3.25 17.05 56.38
N THR A 7 4.14 16.76 57.33
CA THR A 7 5.58 16.57 57.11
C THR A 7 5.84 15.25 56.40
N ILE A 8 6.67 15.31 55.36
CA ILE A 8 7.20 14.20 54.58
C ILE A 8 8.20 13.42 55.43
N VAL A 9 8.08 12.09 55.46
CA VAL A 9 9.20 11.19 55.76
C VAL A 9 9.31 10.21 54.61
N ASN A 10 10.53 10.16 54.07
CA ASN A 10 10.96 9.49 52.86
C ASN A 10 11.70 8.22 53.30
N GLU A 11 11.19 7.03 52.98
CA GLU A 11 12.01 5.81 52.98
C GLU A 11 11.80 5.09 51.66
N SER A 12 12.91 4.96 50.93
CA SER A 12 13.03 4.27 49.67
C SER A 12 13.11 2.77 49.88
N THR A 13 12.32 2.02 49.13
CA THR A 13 12.73 0.70 48.65
C THR A 13 12.34 0.60 47.18
N THR A 14 13.38 0.51 46.38
CA THR A 14 13.41 0.28 44.94
C THR A 14 12.83 -1.09 44.59
N GLU A 15 11.82 -1.12 43.72
CA GLU A 15 11.57 -2.25 42.84
C GLU A 15 11.73 -1.74 41.40
N GLU A 16 12.85 -2.08 40.77
CA GLU A 16 13.05 -1.97 39.34
C GLU A 16 12.07 -2.93 38.66
N HIS A 17 11.03 -2.39 38.03
CA HIS A 17 10.28 -3.11 37.02
C HIS A 17 10.86 -2.71 35.67
N ASP A 18 11.80 -3.53 35.18
CA ASP A 18 12.28 -3.51 33.81
C ASP A 18 11.06 -3.59 32.87
N LEU A 19 10.64 -2.44 32.35
CA LEU A 19 9.77 -2.38 31.19
C LEU A 19 10.63 -2.77 29.99
N LYS A 20 10.73 -4.09 29.78
CA LYS A 20 11.04 -4.61 28.44
C LYS A 20 10.04 -3.96 27.50
N SER A 21 10.57 -3.16 26.59
CA SER A 21 9.91 -2.78 25.35
C SER A 21 9.44 -4.07 24.69
N ASP A 22 8.15 -4.35 24.84
CA ASP A 22 7.45 -5.30 23.99
C ASP A 22 7.41 -4.61 22.62
N ASP A 23 8.43 -4.91 21.82
CA ASP A 23 8.41 -4.69 20.39
C ASP A 23 7.38 -5.66 19.83
N SER A 24 6.11 -5.34 20.05
CA SER A 24 5.03 -5.98 19.31
C SER A 24 5.18 -5.47 17.90
N GLU A 25 5.95 -6.21 17.12
CA GLU A 25 5.92 -6.24 15.67
C GLU A 25 4.45 -6.11 15.27
N VAL A 26 4.06 -4.92 14.81
CA VAL A 26 2.72 -4.70 14.27
C VAL A 26 2.67 -5.63 13.08
N ALA A 27 1.91 -6.72 13.21
CA ALA A 27 1.72 -7.68 12.16
C ALA A 27 1.42 -6.92 10.87
N SER A 28 2.19 -7.21 9.83
CA SER A 28 1.91 -6.67 8.50
C SER A 28 0.47 -7.06 8.13
N PRO A 29 -0.28 -6.25 7.36
CA PRO A 29 -1.66 -6.58 6.94
C PRO A 29 -1.83 -8.03 6.43
N LYS A 30 -0.75 -8.57 5.84
CA LYS A 30 -0.50 -9.97 5.45
C LYS A 30 -1.06 -11.05 6.40
N ASP A 31 -1.01 -10.86 7.73
CA ASP A 31 -1.37 -11.92 8.68
C ASP A 31 -2.84 -11.89 9.17
N VAL A 32 -3.61 -10.87 8.79
CA VAL A 32 -4.96 -10.63 9.34
C VAL A 32 -6.07 -11.10 8.39
N ALA A 33 -5.77 -11.24 7.10
CA ALA A 33 -6.76 -11.39 6.04
C ALA A 33 -7.32 -12.81 5.86
N GLY A 34 -6.62 -13.84 6.34
CA GLY A 34 -7.02 -15.24 6.18
C GLY A 34 -6.80 -15.82 4.77
N PHE A 35 -6.02 -15.14 3.92
CA PHE A 35 -5.53 -15.64 2.64
C PHE A 35 -4.00 -15.43 2.55
N GLU A 36 -3.35 -16.14 1.63
CA GLU A 36 -1.90 -16.04 1.43
C GLU A 36 -1.59 -15.10 0.27
N GLU A 37 -0.68 -14.17 0.52
CA GLU A 37 -0.18 -13.21 -0.46
C GLU A 37 1.28 -13.51 -0.80
N PHE A 38 1.63 -13.31 -2.05
CA PHE A 38 2.99 -13.49 -2.53
C PHE A 38 3.54 -12.17 -3.04
N ASP A 39 4.71 -11.77 -2.55
CA ASP A 39 5.38 -10.55 -3.00
C ASP A 39 5.80 -10.67 -4.48
N ILE A 40 5.52 -9.62 -5.27
CA ILE A 40 6.09 -9.45 -6.62
C ILE A 40 7.56 -9.01 -6.51
N GLY A 41 7.91 -8.26 -5.46
CA GLY A 41 9.27 -7.84 -5.15
C GLY A 41 9.29 -6.95 -3.90
N ASP A 42 10.47 -6.42 -3.57
CA ASP A 42 10.64 -5.55 -2.40
C ASP A 42 9.76 -4.29 -2.50
N SER A 43 9.16 -3.88 -1.38
CA SER A 43 8.43 -2.62 -1.30
C SER A 43 9.36 -1.43 -1.55
N VAL A 44 8.82 -0.34 -2.11
CA VAL A 44 9.59 0.86 -2.42
C VAL A 44 8.98 2.09 -1.78
N GLU A 45 9.82 3.02 -1.33
CA GLU A 45 9.40 4.39 -1.00
C GLU A 45 9.83 5.33 -2.13
N LYS A 46 8.88 6.07 -2.70
CA LYS A 46 9.15 7.09 -3.72
C LYS A 46 8.33 8.34 -3.45
N GLY A 47 9.02 9.36 -2.94
CA GLY A 47 8.40 10.63 -2.57
C GLY A 47 7.28 10.41 -1.54
N PRO A 48 6.03 10.83 -1.83
CA PRO A 48 4.94 10.74 -0.87
C PRO A 48 4.37 9.32 -0.68
N LEU A 49 4.84 8.30 -1.43
CA LEU A 49 4.22 6.98 -1.47
C LEU A 49 5.18 5.87 -1.02
N HIS A 50 4.72 5.01 -0.10
CA HIS A 50 5.23 3.66 0.11
C HIS A 50 4.37 2.71 -0.72
N ILE A 51 5.00 1.84 -1.50
CA ILE A 51 4.35 1.03 -2.53
C ILE A 51 4.82 -0.41 -2.36
N ALA A 52 3.89 -1.31 -2.06
CA ALA A 52 4.09 -2.75 -2.12
C ALA A 52 3.29 -3.35 -3.29
N ALA A 53 3.75 -4.48 -3.79
CA ALA A 53 3.14 -5.18 -4.90
C ALA A 53 3.03 -6.67 -4.54
N VAL A 54 1.81 -7.19 -4.48
CA VAL A 54 1.52 -8.57 -4.14
C VAL A 54 0.64 -9.23 -5.20
N TYR A 55 0.63 -10.55 -5.22
CA TYR A 55 -0.30 -11.33 -6.04
C TYR A 55 -0.79 -12.56 -5.29
N PHE A 56 -1.96 -13.05 -5.67
CA PHE A 56 -2.58 -14.26 -5.14
C PHE A 56 -3.68 -14.77 -6.09
N GLN A 57 -4.52 -15.72 -5.63
CA GLN A 57 -5.56 -16.30 -6.47
C GLN A 57 -6.51 -15.24 -7.04
N PRO A 58 -6.99 -15.39 -8.28
CA PRO A 58 -8.02 -14.52 -8.83
C PRO A 58 -9.27 -14.45 -7.93
N VAL A 59 -9.87 -13.26 -7.86
CA VAL A 59 -11.02 -12.97 -7.00
C VAL A 59 -12.26 -12.62 -7.80
N ASP A 60 -13.41 -12.86 -7.19
CA ASP A 60 -14.69 -12.34 -7.68
C ASP A 60 -14.84 -10.91 -7.15
N MET A 61 -15.18 -9.96 -8.02
CA MET A 61 -15.28 -8.53 -7.69
C MET A 61 -16.64 -7.99 -8.09
N GLU A 62 -17.18 -7.10 -7.25
CA GLU A 62 -18.41 -6.35 -7.54
C GLU A 62 -18.13 -4.84 -7.52
N PRO A 63 -18.63 -4.05 -8.50
CA PRO A 63 -19.36 -4.50 -9.70
C PRO A 63 -18.47 -5.21 -10.72
N GLU A 64 -19.00 -6.24 -11.36
CA GLU A 64 -18.32 -6.97 -12.44
C GLU A 64 -18.07 -6.08 -13.68
N GLY A 65 -17.08 -6.49 -14.49
CA GLY A 65 -16.83 -5.91 -15.83
C GLY A 65 -15.76 -4.83 -15.90
N ASN A 66 -15.23 -4.38 -14.75
CA ASN A 66 -14.11 -3.42 -14.69
C ASN A 66 -12.73 -4.10 -14.58
N SER A 67 -12.69 -5.43 -14.48
CA SER A 67 -11.49 -6.27 -14.48
C SER A 67 -11.83 -7.63 -15.09
N LEU A 68 -10.81 -8.46 -15.38
CA LEU A 68 -11.03 -9.81 -15.88
C LEU A 68 -11.85 -10.65 -14.89
N ALA A 69 -12.76 -11.47 -15.41
CA ALA A 69 -13.48 -12.42 -14.58
C ALA A 69 -12.49 -13.42 -13.96
N LYS A 70 -12.78 -13.86 -12.73
CA LYS A 70 -11.96 -14.83 -12.00
C LYS A 70 -11.58 -16.07 -12.82
N ALA A 71 -12.53 -16.59 -13.59
CA ALA A 71 -12.35 -17.80 -14.39
C ALA A 71 -11.39 -17.62 -15.60
N ASP A 72 -11.16 -16.38 -16.01
CA ASP A 72 -10.32 -16.04 -17.18
C ASP A 72 -8.93 -15.53 -16.80
N ALA A 73 -8.71 -15.29 -15.50
CA ALA A 73 -7.50 -14.70 -14.94
C ALA A 73 -6.56 -15.76 -14.36
N ASP A 74 -5.27 -15.43 -14.37
CA ASP A 74 -4.19 -16.23 -13.81
C ASP A 74 -3.88 -15.84 -12.36
N ALA A 75 -4.01 -14.56 -12.00
CA ALA A 75 -3.79 -14.05 -10.65
C ALA A 75 -4.65 -12.81 -10.38
N HIS A 76 -4.81 -12.44 -9.10
CA HIS A 76 -5.07 -11.07 -8.71
C HIS A 76 -3.74 -10.40 -8.37
N ILE A 77 -3.50 -9.18 -8.86
CA ILE A 77 -2.34 -8.36 -8.46
C ILE A 77 -2.85 -7.10 -7.78
N GLU A 78 -2.23 -6.77 -6.64
CA GLU A 78 -2.52 -5.58 -5.86
C GLU A 78 -1.31 -4.64 -5.79
N ALA A 79 -1.61 -3.36 -5.69
CA ALA A 79 -0.70 -2.29 -5.33
C ALA A 79 -1.19 -1.67 -4.02
N ASP A 80 -0.50 -1.99 -2.93
CA ASP A 80 -0.74 -1.39 -1.63
C ASP A 80 0.05 -0.10 -1.54
N ILE A 81 -0.68 1.02 -1.49
CA ILE A 81 -0.09 2.34 -1.56
C ILE A 81 -0.48 3.13 -0.32
N THR A 82 0.50 3.35 0.55
CA THR A 82 0.34 4.14 1.78
C THR A 82 1.19 5.41 1.73
N ALA A 83 0.84 6.40 2.56
CA ALA A 83 1.56 7.65 2.61
C ALA A 83 2.86 7.51 3.42
N THR A 84 3.97 7.97 2.85
CA THR A 84 5.23 8.13 3.60
C THR A 84 5.14 9.30 4.56
N GLN A 85 6.20 9.53 5.34
CA GLN A 85 6.37 10.76 6.10
C GLN A 85 6.24 12.02 5.22
N GLU A 86 6.81 12.00 4.01
CA GLU A 86 6.69 13.11 3.05
C GLU A 86 5.24 13.30 2.60
N GLY A 87 4.52 12.20 2.34
CA GLY A 87 3.09 12.24 1.99
C GLY A 87 2.26 12.91 3.09
N ALA A 88 2.55 12.58 4.34
CA ALA A 88 1.88 13.18 5.49
C ALA A 88 2.19 14.69 5.61
N GLU A 89 3.46 15.09 5.54
CA GLU A 89 3.87 16.49 5.74
C GLU A 89 3.50 17.42 4.57
N MET A 90 3.53 16.90 3.35
CA MET A 90 3.34 17.70 2.13
C MET A 90 1.91 17.68 1.63
N LEU A 91 1.20 16.55 1.77
CA LEU A 91 -0.13 16.36 1.19
C LEU A 91 -1.23 16.17 2.24
N GLY A 92 -0.88 16.10 3.53
CA GLY A 92 -1.84 16.05 4.63
C GLY A 92 -2.51 14.67 4.81
N TYR A 93 -1.96 13.62 4.21
CA TYR A 93 -2.39 12.25 4.49
C TYR A 93 -1.98 11.81 5.91
N GLY A 94 -2.65 10.79 6.45
CA GLY A 94 -2.13 10.10 7.62
C GLY A 94 -0.92 9.25 7.22
N LYS A 95 0.15 9.29 8.04
CA LYS A 95 1.34 8.47 7.82
C LYS A 95 0.95 6.98 7.86
N ASP A 96 1.47 6.20 6.92
CA ASP A 96 1.22 4.76 6.76
C ASP A 96 -0.26 4.42 6.47
N GLU A 97 -1.10 5.41 6.16
CA GLU A 97 -2.49 5.21 5.73
C GLU A 97 -2.61 5.11 4.20
N PHE A 98 -3.63 4.39 3.73
CA PHE A 98 -3.95 4.27 2.30
C PHE A 98 -4.10 5.63 1.62
N VAL A 99 -3.53 5.78 0.42
CA VAL A 99 -3.64 6.99 -0.39
C VAL A 99 -4.73 6.82 -1.47
N PRO A 100 -5.92 7.44 -1.29
CA PRO A 100 -7.03 7.31 -2.23
C PRO A 100 -6.89 8.20 -3.47
N GLY A 101 -7.73 7.93 -4.47
CA GLY A 101 -7.90 8.77 -5.65
C GLY A 101 -6.78 8.70 -6.68
N LEU A 102 -5.82 7.78 -6.53
CA LEU A 102 -4.71 7.63 -7.48
C LEU A 102 -5.17 6.96 -8.77
N GLY A 103 -4.54 7.34 -9.88
CA GLY A 103 -4.63 6.57 -11.13
C GLY A 103 -3.51 5.56 -11.17
N VAL A 104 -3.82 4.26 -11.06
CA VAL A 104 -2.81 3.19 -11.01
C VAL A 104 -2.95 2.27 -12.22
N LYS A 105 -1.84 1.94 -12.85
CA LYS A 105 -1.77 0.88 -13.87
C LYS A 105 -0.48 0.07 -13.74
N ALA A 106 -0.55 -1.19 -14.16
CA ALA A 106 0.59 -2.05 -14.36
C ALA A 106 0.93 -2.15 -15.85
N ILE A 107 2.22 -2.12 -16.16
CA ILE A 107 2.79 -2.50 -17.45
C ILE A 107 3.54 -3.81 -17.23
N ILE A 108 3.10 -4.86 -17.90
CA ILE A 108 3.62 -6.22 -17.77
C ILE A 108 4.23 -6.63 -19.10
N GLN A 109 5.50 -7.01 -19.10
CA GLN A 109 6.23 -7.41 -20.31
C GLN A 109 7.15 -8.59 -20.01
N LYS A 110 7.03 -9.66 -20.78
CA LYS A 110 7.91 -10.83 -20.64
C LYS A 110 9.32 -10.48 -21.11
N GLU A 111 10.34 -10.95 -20.39
CA GLU A 111 11.72 -10.76 -20.83
C GLU A 111 11.97 -11.36 -22.21
N GLY A 112 12.55 -10.55 -23.10
CA GLY A 112 12.79 -10.94 -24.49
C GLY A 112 11.57 -10.88 -25.42
N SER A 113 10.41 -10.44 -24.94
CA SER A 113 9.23 -10.18 -25.77
C SER A 113 9.04 -8.70 -26.07
N ASP A 114 8.50 -8.39 -27.25
CA ASP A 114 8.06 -7.04 -27.62
C ASP A 114 6.57 -6.80 -27.26
N VAL A 115 5.89 -7.81 -26.71
CA VAL A 115 4.49 -7.70 -26.28
C VAL A 115 4.41 -6.98 -24.94
N VAL A 116 3.65 -5.88 -24.91
CA VAL A 116 3.43 -5.07 -23.71
C VAL A 116 1.96 -5.13 -23.34
N GLN A 117 1.67 -5.63 -22.15
CA GLN A 117 0.33 -5.68 -21.57
C GLN A 117 0.17 -4.49 -20.61
N GLU A 118 -0.85 -3.66 -20.85
CA GLU A 118 -1.23 -2.57 -19.96
C GLU A 118 -2.51 -2.96 -19.21
N VAL A 119 -2.45 -2.97 -17.87
CA VAL A 119 -3.56 -3.33 -16.99
C VAL A 119 -3.90 -2.13 -16.12
N ALA A 120 -5.12 -1.61 -16.24
CA ALA A 120 -5.63 -0.62 -15.31
C ALA A 120 -5.98 -1.28 -13.97
N PHE A 121 -5.55 -0.67 -12.86
CA PHE A 121 -5.93 -1.10 -11.53
C PHE A 121 -7.09 -0.23 -11.03
N MET A 122 -8.01 -0.86 -10.32
CA MET A 122 -9.19 -0.22 -9.76
C MET A 122 -9.04 -0.12 -8.23
N PRO A 123 -9.45 0.99 -7.61
CA PRO A 123 -9.55 1.03 -6.15
C PRO A 123 -10.66 0.10 -5.69
N MET A 124 -10.37 -0.76 -4.72
CA MET A 124 -11.34 -1.70 -4.15
C MET A 124 -10.96 -2.05 -2.71
N ASN A 125 -11.82 -2.82 -2.04
CA ASN A 125 -11.55 -3.33 -0.70
C ASN A 125 -11.55 -4.86 -0.71
N ALA A 126 -10.60 -5.44 0.01
CA ALA A 126 -10.65 -6.81 0.51
C ALA A 126 -10.90 -6.82 2.03
N SER A 127 -10.75 -7.99 2.67
CA SER A 127 -10.99 -8.14 4.11
C SER A 127 -9.93 -7.48 5.00
N ASP A 128 -8.75 -7.22 4.44
CA ASP A 128 -7.58 -6.60 5.07
C ASP A 128 -7.45 -5.10 4.78
N GLY A 129 -8.15 -4.57 3.78
CA GLY A 129 -8.24 -3.13 3.59
C GLY A 129 -8.48 -2.68 2.15
N PRO A 130 -8.39 -1.36 1.93
CA PRO A 130 -8.41 -0.78 0.60
C PRO A 130 -7.05 -0.90 -0.11
N HIS A 131 -7.08 -1.23 -1.40
CA HIS A 131 -5.92 -1.29 -2.29
C HIS A 131 -6.30 -0.89 -3.71
N TYR A 132 -5.31 -0.85 -4.62
CA TYR A 132 -5.56 -0.81 -6.07
C TYR A 132 -5.23 -2.17 -6.67
N GLY A 133 -6.17 -2.82 -7.34
CA GLY A 133 -5.97 -4.18 -7.81
C GLY A 133 -6.58 -4.46 -9.17
N SER A 134 -6.20 -5.61 -9.75
CA SER A 134 -6.85 -6.17 -10.94
C SER A 134 -6.60 -7.66 -11.05
N ASN A 135 -7.61 -8.40 -11.51
CA ASN A 135 -7.38 -9.73 -12.05
C ASN A 135 -6.59 -9.62 -13.35
N VAL A 136 -5.49 -10.37 -13.45
CA VAL A 136 -4.58 -10.36 -14.58
C VAL A 136 -4.46 -11.73 -15.20
N LYS A 137 -4.17 -11.72 -16.50
CA LYS A 137 -3.70 -12.90 -17.24
C LYS A 137 -2.28 -12.62 -17.71
N PHE A 138 -1.36 -13.58 -17.58
CA PHE A 138 -0.04 -13.48 -18.18
C PHE A 138 -0.12 -14.02 -19.60
N GLU A 139 -0.37 -13.15 -20.58
CA GLU A 139 -0.73 -13.52 -21.96
C GLU A 139 0.28 -14.45 -22.65
N GLU A 140 1.55 -14.37 -22.26
CA GLU A 140 2.65 -15.16 -22.81
C GLU A 140 3.06 -16.35 -21.90
N GLY A 141 2.23 -16.71 -20.92
CA GLY A 141 2.39 -17.86 -20.05
C GLY A 141 3.52 -17.74 -19.02
N LEU A 142 4.12 -18.85 -18.62
CA LEU A 142 5.16 -18.88 -17.60
C LEU A 142 6.45 -18.15 -18.04
N GLY A 143 7.12 -17.48 -17.11
CA GLY A 143 8.44 -16.89 -17.32
C GLY A 143 8.70 -15.65 -16.46
N THR A 144 9.83 -15.00 -16.72
CA THR A 144 10.22 -13.76 -16.06
C THR A 144 9.59 -12.56 -16.76
N TYR A 145 8.94 -11.70 -15.98
CA TYR A 145 8.24 -10.51 -16.41
C TYR A 145 8.84 -9.29 -15.73
N LYS A 146 8.97 -8.21 -16.51
CA LYS A 146 9.08 -6.87 -15.98
C LYS A 146 7.67 -6.40 -15.62
N VAL A 147 7.44 -6.15 -14.34
CA VAL A 147 6.18 -5.61 -13.82
C VAL A 147 6.43 -4.19 -13.34
N LYS A 148 5.83 -3.21 -14.00
CA LYS A 148 6.02 -1.79 -13.70
C LYS A 148 4.71 -1.15 -13.29
N PHE A 149 4.65 -0.56 -12.11
CA PHE A 149 3.53 0.30 -11.72
C PHE A 149 3.78 1.74 -12.14
N VAL A 150 2.73 2.37 -12.68
CA VAL A 150 2.69 3.78 -13.06
C VAL A 150 1.55 4.43 -12.27
N ILE A 151 1.90 5.34 -11.36
CA ILE A 151 1.00 5.90 -10.37
C ILE A 151 0.86 7.41 -10.60
N SER A 152 -0.29 7.79 -11.14
CA SER A 152 -0.67 9.18 -11.37
C SER A 152 -1.32 9.76 -10.12
N ALA A 153 -1.08 11.05 -9.89
CA ALA A 153 -1.76 11.78 -8.83
C ALA A 153 -3.27 11.80 -9.08
N PRO A 154 -4.08 12.10 -8.04
CA PRO A 154 -5.50 12.26 -8.22
C PRO A 154 -5.89 13.31 -9.26
N GLY A 155 -7.01 13.08 -9.93
CA GLY A 155 -7.59 14.02 -10.88
C GLY A 155 -8.30 15.19 -10.20
N ASN A 156 -9.16 15.88 -10.96
CA ASN A 156 -9.90 17.05 -10.48
C ASN A 156 -10.96 16.73 -9.42
N GLU A 157 -11.24 15.44 -9.20
CA GLU A 157 -12.12 14.92 -8.16
C GLU A 157 -11.53 15.00 -6.75
N TYR A 158 -10.22 15.23 -6.61
CA TYR A 158 -9.53 15.35 -5.33
C TYR A 158 -8.92 16.74 -5.16
N LEU A 159 -9.19 17.38 -4.02
CA LEU A 159 -8.77 18.76 -3.77
C LEU A 159 -7.88 18.84 -2.53
N LEU A 160 -6.88 19.71 -2.60
CA LEU A 160 -6.06 20.10 -1.45
C LEU A 160 -6.51 21.47 -0.94
N HIS A 161 -6.59 21.63 0.38
CA HIS A 161 -6.65 22.95 0.98
C HIS A 161 -5.31 23.68 0.71
N VAL A 162 -5.37 24.96 0.37
CA VAL A 162 -4.17 25.76 0.01
C VAL A 162 -4.14 27.14 0.66
N ASP A 163 -5.13 27.44 1.50
CA ASP A 163 -5.13 28.65 2.33
C ASP A 163 -4.13 28.54 3.48
N LYS A 164 -3.78 29.69 4.07
CA LYS A 164 -2.75 29.75 5.11
C LYS A 164 -3.14 29.04 6.41
N GLU A 165 -4.43 28.97 6.73
CA GLU A 165 -4.91 28.50 8.03
C GLU A 165 -5.04 26.97 8.05
N THR A 166 -5.46 26.37 6.93
CA THR A 166 -5.80 24.95 6.84
C THR A 166 -5.12 24.21 5.69
N GLY A 167 -4.32 24.91 4.89
CA GLY A 167 -3.69 24.34 3.70
C GLY A 167 -2.51 23.43 3.99
N VAL A 168 -2.29 22.51 3.06
CA VAL A 168 -1.11 21.65 3.04
C VAL A 168 0.09 22.36 2.40
N ASN A 169 1.30 21.89 2.68
CA ASN A 169 2.54 22.54 2.24
C ASN A 169 2.89 22.25 0.76
N GLY A 170 2.34 21.17 0.20
CA GLY A 170 2.71 20.65 -1.09
C GLY A 170 1.68 20.83 -2.19
N LYS A 171 1.98 20.16 -3.30
CA LYS A 171 1.11 19.95 -4.46
C LYS A 171 1.31 18.52 -4.93
N PHE A 172 0.28 17.97 -5.56
CA PHE A 172 0.39 16.69 -6.23
C PHE A 172 1.48 16.71 -7.31
N TRP A 173 2.08 15.55 -7.54
CA TRP A 173 3.05 15.36 -8.62
C TRP A 173 2.38 15.46 -9.99
N THR A 174 3.08 16.00 -10.98
CA THR A 174 2.58 16.14 -12.36
C THR A 174 3.12 15.08 -13.31
N THR A 175 4.19 14.39 -12.91
CA THR A 175 4.77 13.25 -13.65
C THR A 175 4.51 12.00 -12.83
N PRO A 176 3.90 10.93 -13.40
CA PRO A 176 3.60 9.71 -12.65
C PRO A 176 4.82 9.16 -11.92
N ILE A 177 4.59 8.67 -10.71
CA ILE A 177 5.58 7.92 -9.95
C ILE A 177 5.62 6.51 -10.54
N GLU A 178 6.82 6.04 -10.88
CA GLU A 178 6.99 4.73 -11.50
C GLU A 178 7.89 3.86 -10.65
N THR A 179 7.56 2.57 -10.52
CA THR A 179 8.41 1.54 -9.91
C THR A 179 8.30 0.25 -10.71
N GLU A 180 9.35 -0.57 -10.66
CA GLU A 180 9.48 -1.73 -11.52
C GLU A 180 10.24 -2.87 -10.82
N TRP A 181 9.77 -4.09 -11.06
CA TRP A 181 10.36 -5.32 -10.56
C TRP A 181 10.57 -6.32 -11.70
N LEU A 182 11.55 -7.21 -11.53
CA LEU A 182 11.61 -8.47 -12.26
C LEU A 182 10.89 -9.53 -11.42
N PHE A 183 9.92 -10.19 -12.04
CA PHE A 183 8.98 -11.07 -11.38
C PHE A 183 8.87 -12.40 -12.13
N ASP A 184 9.05 -13.52 -11.45
CA ASP A 184 8.91 -14.84 -12.03
C ASP A 184 7.48 -15.37 -11.86
N TRP A 185 6.74 -15.41 -12.96
CA TRP A 185 5.45 -16.11 -13.01
C TRP A 185 5.69 -17.59 -13.29
N GLU A 186 5.67 -18.38 -12.22
CA GLU A 186 5.87 -19.85 -12.25
C GLU A 186 4.55 -20.64 -12.30
N GLY A 187 3.41 -19.93 -12.24
CA GLY A 187 2.07 -20.49 -12.21
C GLY A 187 1.40 -20.34 -10.83
N PRO A 188 0.15 -20.82 -10.70
CA PRO A 188 -0.61 -20.74 -9.45
C PRO A 188 0.12 -21.37 -8.26
N LYS A 189 0.08 -20.69 -7.10
CA LYS A 189 0.64 -21.17 -5.83
C LYS A 189 -0.43 -21.59 -4.81
N TRP A 190 -1.69 -21.71 -5.26
CA TRP A 190 -2.88 -22.00 -4.48
C TRP A 190 -3.62 -23.24 -5.00
#